data_AF-A0A257USW3-F1
#
_entry.id   AF-A0A257USW3-F1
#
_cell.length_a   1.000
_cell.length_b   1.000
_cell.length_c   1.000
_cell.angle_alpha   90.00
_cell.angle_beta   90.00
_cell.angle_gamma   90.00
#
_symmetry.space_group_name_H-M   'P 1'
#
loop_
_entity.id
_entity.type
_entity.pdbx_description
1 polymer ?
#
loop_
_entity_poly.entity_id
_entity_poly.type
_entity_poly.pdbx_seq_one_letter_code
_entity_poly.pdbx_strand_id
1 'polypeptide(L)' 'TLAPRTSTLAPRTSTLAPRTLAPGTIIDVSAGVLAVATGTTPLAITEVQLEGRRPQSAREFINGAHPAAGDCFERVPIS' A
#
# COMPACT_ATOMS: atom_id res chain seq x y z
N THR A 1 -58.56 3.95 -6.61
CA THR A 1 -57.54 3.05 -7.19
C THR A 1 -56.20 3.76 -7.12
N LEU A 2 -55.23 3.28 -6.32
CA LEU A 2 -53.95 3.95 -6.10
C LEU A 2 -52.93 3.43 -7.12
N ALA A 3 -52.38 4.30 -7.98
CA ALA A 3 -51.37 3.89 -8.96
C ALA A 3 -50.01 3.65 -8.28
N PRO A 4 -49.22 2.64 -8.71
CA PRO A 4 -47.89 2.40 -8.16
C PRO A 4 -46.95 3.54 -8.56
N ARG A 5 -46.26 4.14 -7.60
CA ARG A 5 -45.18 5.10 -7.86
C ARG A 5 -43.92 4.33 -8.20
N THR A 6 -43.58 4.24 -9.47
CA THR A 6 -42.32 3.64 -9.92
C THR A 6 -41.16 4.56 -9.56
N SER A 7 -40.32 4.14 -8.62
CA SER A 7 -39.07 4.82 -8.28
C SER A 7 -38.01 4.45 -9.31
N THR A 8 -37.75 5.32 -10.29
CA THR A 8 -36.68 5.15 -11.27
C THR A 8 -35.32 5.40 -10.62
N LEU A 9 -34.63 4.32 -10.26
CA LEU A 9 -33.24 4.39 -9.82
C LEU A 9 -32.35 4.59 -11.06
N ALA A 10 -31.79 5.80 -11.22
CA ALA A 10 -30.78 6.02 -12.25
C ALA A 10 -29.51 5.20 -11.92
N PRO A 11 -28.85 4.57 -12.91
CA PRO A 11 -27.59 3.88 -12.67
C PRO A 11 -26.56 4.90 -12.19
N ARG A 12 -26.10 4.74 -10.94
CA ARG A 12 -24.96 5.50 -10.45
C ARG A 12 -23.71 4.80 -10.93
N THR A 13 -23.01 5.40 -11.87
CA THR A 13 -21.66 4.97 -12.25
C THR A 13 -20.76 5.17 -11.03
N SER A 14 -20.35 4.07 -10.39
CA SER A 14 -19.31 4.11 -9.37
C SER A 14 -18.00 4.38 -10.08
N THR A 15 -17.45 5.59 -9.96
CA THR A 15 -16.10 5.94 -10.42
C THR A 15 -15.10 5.26 -9.51
N LEU A 16 -14.93 3.95 -9.66
CA LEU A 16 -13.84 3.22 -9.03
C LEU A 16 -12.57 3.60 -9.80
N ALA A 17 -11.88 4.64 -9.34
CA ALA A 17 -10.51 4.87 -9.78
C ALA A 17 -9.72 3.56 -9.55
N PRO A 18 -8.77 3.20 -10.44
CA PRO A 18 -7.86 2.11 -10.16
C PRO A 18 -7.28 2.33 -8.77
N ARG A 19 -7.34 1.33 -7.89
CA ARG A 19 -6.73 1.41 -6.56
C ARG A 19 -5.21 1.32 -6.70
N THR A 20 -4.59 2.31 -7.32
CA THR A 20 -3.15 2.52 -7.23
C THR A 20 -2.86 2.95 -5.80
N LEU A 21 -2.18 2.10 -5.05
CA LEU A 21 -1.73 2.42 -3.70
C LEU A 21 -0.80 3.65 -3.76
N ALA A 22 -0.87 4.49 -2.74
CA ALA A 22 -0.01 5.66 -2.67
C ALA A 22 1.47 5.23 -2.65
N PRO A 23 2.37 5.92 -3.37
CA PRO A 23 3.80 5.63 -3.29
C PRO A 23 4.28 5.61 -1.83
N GLY A 24 5.08 4.60 -1.47
CA GLY A 24 5.52 4.37 -0.10
C GLY A 24 4.64 3.40 0.69
N THR A 25 3.45 3.03 0.19
CA THR A 25 2.60 2.01 0.84
C THR A 25 3.22 0.62 0.73
N ILE A 26 3.34 -0.11 1.84
CA ILE A 26 3.78 -1.50 1.86
C ILE A 26 2.66 -2.38 1.28
N ILE A 27 2.96 -3.12 0.23
CA ILE A 27 2.03 -4.00 -0.50
C ILE A 27 2.06 -5.41 0.08
N ASP A 28 3.25 -5.93 0.36
CA ASP A 28 3.44 -7.29 0.85
C ASP A 28 4.68 -7.38 1.75
N VAL A 29 4.57 -8.21 2.78
CA VAL A 29 5.65 -8.59 3.71
C VAL A 29 5.82 -10.12 3.81
N SER A 30 5.07 -10.86 2.98
CA SER A 30 5.04 -12.32 3.01
C SER A 30 6.33 -12.92 2.45
N ALA A 31 6.63 -14.16 2.86
CA ALA A 31 7.80 -14.93 2.40
C ALA A 31 9.17 -14.21 2.55
N GLY A 32 9.27 -13.17 3.38
CA GLY A 32 10.48 -12.37 3.56
C GLY A 32 10.74 -11.33 2.46
N VAL A 33 9.74 -11.07 1.60
CA VAL A 33 9.76 -10.00 0.60
C VAL A 33 9.14 -8.75 1.21
N LEU A 34 9.82 -7.60 1.12
CA LEU A 34 9.23 -6.30 1.46
C LEU A 34 8.89 -5.57 0.16
N ALA A 35 7.64 -5.65 -0.29
CA ALA A 35 7.18 -4.99 -1.50
C ALA A 35 6.54 -3.63 -1.18
N VAL A 36 6.96 -2.57 -1.86
CA VAL A 36 6.48 -1.20 -1.64
C VAL A 36 5.90 -0.63 -2.93
N ALA A 37 4.75 0.01 -2.83
CA ALA A 37 4.11 0.72 -3.92
C ALA A 37 4.98 1.88 -4.38
N THR A 38 5.16 1.99 -5.69
CA THR A 38 5.72 3.18 -6.34
C THR A 38 4.70 3.75 -7.32
N GLY A 39 5.05 4.81 -8.05
CA GLY A 39 4.13 5.44 -9.00
C GLY A 39 3.68 4.54 -10.16
N THR A 40 4.42 3.48 -10.49
CA THR A 40 4.10 2.60 -11.62
C THR A 40 4.17 1.12 -11.25
N THR A 41 5.29 0.66 -10.69
CA THR A 41 5.52 -0.75 -10.39
C THR A 41 5.97 -0.95 -8.94
N PRO A 42 5.49 -1.97 -8.23
CA PRO A 42 6.01 -2.31 -6.91
C PRO A 42 7.54 -2.48 -6.92
N LEU A 43 8.20 -1.95 -5.90
CA LEU A 43 9.61 -2.17 -5.64
C LEU A 43 9.75 -3.26 -4.58
N ALA A 44 10.44 -4.35 -4.92
CA ALA A 44 10.82 -5.37 -3.96
C ALA A 44 12.14 -5.00 -3.30
N ILE A 45 12.11 -4.74 -1.99
CA ILE A 45 13.28 -4.50 -1.17
C ILE A 45 13.77 -5.84 -0.64
N THR A 46 15.01 -6.20 -0.97
CA THR A 46 15.65 -7.45 -0.55
C THR A 46 16.60 -7.27 0.63
N GLU A 47 17.13 -6.05 0.81
CA GLU A 47 18.04 -5.68 1.88
C GLU A 47 17.78 -4.23 2.32
N VAL A 48 18.01 -3.96 3.60
CA VAL A 48 17.91 -2.63 4.21
C VAL A 48 19.15 -2.37 5.04
N GLN A 49 19.62 -1.13 5.08
CA GLN A 49 20.59 -0.69 6.07
C GLN A 49 19.97 0.45 6.87
N LEU A 50 19.67 0.17 8.14
CA LEU A 50 19.26 1.22 9.06
C LEU A 50 20.48 2.07 9.42
N GLU A 51 20.26 3.35 9.70
CA GLU A 51 21.32 4.27 10.06
C GLU A 51 22.14 3.75 11.25
N GLY A 52 23.47 3.79 11.14
CA GLY A 52 24.39 3.27 12.16
C GLY A 52 24.39 1.74 12.35
N ARG A 53 23.68 0.98 11.49
CA ARG A 53 23.62 -0.50 11.55
C ARG A 53 24.30 -1.12 10.33
N ARG A 54 24.66 -2.40 10.46
CA ARG A 54 25.06 -3.22 9.31
C ARG A 54 23.89 -3.40 8.33
N PRO A 55 24.14 -3.66 7.04
CA PRO A 55 23.12 -4.18 6.13
C PRO A 55 22.45 -5.43 6.72
N GLN A 56 21.14 -5.54 6.52
CA GLN A 56 20.32 -6.67 6.95
C GLN A 56 19.38 -7.09 5.81
N SER A 57 19.06 -8.37 5.74
CA SER A 57 18.08 -8.86 4.77
C SER A 57 16.68 -8.31 5.06
N ALA A 58 15.82 -8.24 4.04
CA ALA A 58 14.42 -7.85 4.20
C ALA A 58 13.71 -8.74 5.24
N ARG A 59 14.02 -10.03 5.28
CA ARG A 59 13.48 -10.95 6.29
C ARG A 59 13.91 -10.60 7.71
N GLU A 60 15.20 -10.29 7.92
CA GLU A 60 15.69 -9.83 9.23
C GLU A 60 15.02 -8.51 9.64
N PHE A 61 14.88 -7.59 8.70
CA PHE A 61 14.20 -6.31 8.93
C PHE A 61 12.73 -6.52 9.29
N ILE A 62 11.99 -7.35 8.55
CA ILE A 62 10.58 -7.65 8.82
C ILE A 62 10.42 -8.27 10.21
N ASN A 63 11.31 -9.20 10.59
CA ASN A 63 11.27 -9.85 11.89
C ASN A 63 11.62 -8.91 13.06
N GLY A 64 12.40 -7.86 12.82
CA GLY A 64 12.81 -6.92 13.87
C GLY A 64 11.93 -5.69 13.99
N ALA A 65 11.51 -5.11 12.86
CA ALA A 65 10.71 -3.88 12.80
C ALA A 65 9.20 -4.14 12.72
N HIS A 66 8.79 -5.36 12.36
CA HIS A 66 7.39 -5.76 12.21
C HIS A 66 6.53 -4.82 11.32
N PRO A 67 6.99 -4.43 10.12
CA PRO A 67 6.14 -3.69 9.18
C PRO A 67 4.96 -4.54 8.73
N ALA A 68 3.82 -3.89 8.47
CA ALA A 68 2.61 -4.52 7.97
C ALA A 68 2.23 -4.01 6.59
N ALA A 69 1.52 -4.85 5.83
CA ALA A 69 0.89 -4.40 4.58
C ALA A 69 -0.14 -3.31 4.90
N GLY A 70 -0.07 -2.20 4.14
CA GLY A 70 -0.86 -1.00 4.38
C GLY A 70 -0.13 0.11 5.15
N ASP A 71 0.98 -0.19 5.83
CA ASP A 71 1.86 0.86 6.38
C ASP A 71 2.42 1.71 5.24
N CYS A 72 2.75 2.97 5.51
CA CYS A 72 3.27 3.88 4.50
C CYS A 72 4.56 4.56 4.98
N PHE A 73 5.59 4.50 4.14
CA PHE A 73 6.79 5.31 4.33
C PHE A 73 6.49 6.75 3.95
N GLU A 74 6.42 7.63 4.95
CA GLU A 74 6.28 9.06 4.72
C GLU A 74 7.63 9.69 4.43
N ARG A 75 7.65 10.65 3.49
CA ARG A 75 8.82 11.49 3.28
C ARG A 75 8.97 12.42 4.48
N VAL A 76 10.02 12.23 5.27
CA VAL A 76 10.45 13.26 6.23
C VAL A 76 11.01 14.46 5.46
N PRO A 77 10.50 15.69 5.65
CA PRO A 77 11.08 16.88 5.03
C PRO A 77 12.52 17.07 5.54
N ILE A 78 13.49 17.11 4.62
CA ILE A 78 14.84 17.55 4.94
C ILE A 78 14.81 19.09 5.02
N SER A 79 15.12 19.65 6.18
CA SER A 79 15.29 21.09 6.41
C SER A 79 16.69 21.54 6.05
#